data_AF-D4DBG1-F1
#
_entry.id   AF-D4DBG1-F1
#
_cell.length_a   1.000
_cell.length_b   1.000
_cell.length_c   1.000
_cell.angle_alpha   90.00
_cell.angle_beta   90.00
_cell.angle_gamma   90.00
#
_symmetry.space_group_name_H-M   'P 1'
#
loop_
_entity.id
_entity.type
_entity.pdbx_description
1 polymer ?
#
loop_
_entity_poly.entity_id
_entity_poly.type
_entity_poly.pdbx_seq_one_letter_code
_entity_poly.pdbx_strand_id
1 'polypeptide(L)'
;MKVKADRDESSPYAAMLAAQDVAARCKELGINALHIKIRATGGTYSNISTQSWQADVQILTLFTGNGTKTPGPGAQSALRALARSGMRIGRIEDVTPTPSDSTRRKGGRRGRRL
;
A
#
# COMPACT_ATOMS: atom_id res chain seq x y z
N MET A 1 -9.50 2.66 -12.42
CA MET A 1 -8.95 3.80 -11.64
C MET A 1 -10.11 4.49 -10.93
N LYS A 2 -10.02 4.73 -9.62
CA LYS A 2 -11.18 5.21 -8.82
C LYS A 2 -11.28 6.74 -8.75
N VAL A 3 -10.17 7.45 -8.91
CA VAL A 3 -10.14 8.92 -8.90
C VAL A 3 -9.40 9.42 -10.13
N LYS A 4 -9.87 10.55 -10.71
CA LYS A 4 -9.35 11.13 -11.96
C LYS A 4 -8.28 12.19 -11.74
N ALA A 5 -8.11 12.65 -10.50
CA ALA A 5 -7.14 13.67 -10.13
C ALA A 5 -5.94 13.03 -9.43
N ASP A 6 -4.74 13.28 -9.94
CA ASP A 6 -3.47 12.73 -9.41
C ASP A 6 -3.24 13.10 -7.94
N ARG A 7 -3.80 14.23 -7.48
CA ARG A 7 -3.66 14.70 -6.09
C ARG A 7 -4.39 13.79 -5.10
N ASP A 8 -5.49 13.19 -5.53
CA ASP A 8 -6.41 12.45 -4.67
C ASP A 8 -6.09 10.96 -4.61
N GLU A 9 -5.08 10.50 -5.36
CA GLU A 9 -4.66 9.10 -5.39
C GLU A 9 -4.23 8.58 -4.02
N SER A 10 -3.57 9.43 -3.23
CA SER A 10 -3.13 9.08 -1.86
C SER A 10 -4.19 9.32 -0.79
N SER A 11 -5.37 9.82 -1.18
CA SER A 11 -6.41 10.20 -0.22
C SER A 11 -6.99 8.97 0.50
N PRO A 12 -7.34 9.08 1.79
CA PRO A 12 -7.98 8.01 2.53
C PRO A 12 -9.31 7.55 1.91
N TYR A 13 -10.01 8.47 1.24
CA TYR A 13 -11.28 8.24 0.57
C TYR A 13 -11.11 7.37 -0.68
N ALA A 14 -10.09 7.65 -1.50
CA ALA A 14 -9.75 6.82 -2.66
C ALA A 14 -9.43 5.36 -2.25
N ALA A 15 -8.66 5.20 -1.17
CA ALA A 15 -8.31 3.90 -0.62
C ALA A 15 -9.53 3.11 -0.12
N MET A 16 -10.51 3.79 0.49
CA MET A 16 -11.74 3.17 0.95
C MET A 16 -12.60 2.65 -0.20
N LEU A 17 -12.82 3.45 -1.25
CA LEU A 17 -13.60 3.05 -2.42
C LEU A 17 -12.96 1.82 -3.09
N ALA A 18 -11.64 1.84 -3.27
CA ALA A 18 -10.91 0.70 -3.83
C ALA A 18 -11.04 -0.56 -2.98
N ALA A 19 -10.98 -0.44 -1.65
CA ALA A 19 -11.16 -1.57 -0.74
C ALA A 19 -12.57 -2.18 -0.80
N GLN A 20 -13.60 -1.36 -1.00
CA GLN A 20 -14.99 -1.82 -1.15
C GLN A 20 -15.19 -2.64 -2.43
N ASP A 21 -14.62 -2.21 -3.55
CA ASP A 21 -14.73 -2.95 -4.83
C ASP A 21 -14.03 -4.32 -4.75
N VAL A 22 -12.86 -4.34 -4.12
CA VAL A 22 -12.12 -5.59 -3.89
C VAL A 22 -12.94 -6.52 -3.01
N ALA A 23 -13.51 -6.00 -1.92
CA ALA A 23 -14.35 -6.81 -1.04
C ALA A 23 -15.58 -7.37 -1.76
N ALA A 24 -16.22 -6.59 -2.64
CA ALA A 24 -17.33 -7.06 -3.45
C ALA A 24 -16.92 -8.25 -4.35
N ARG A 25 -15.78 -8.11 -5.06
CA ARG A 25 -15.22 -9.20 -5.88
C ARG A 25 -14.81 -10.42 -5.06
N CYS A 26 -14.23 -10.21 -3.87
CA CYS A 26 -13.86 -11.31 -2.98
C CYS A 26 -15.09 -12.11 -2.49
N LYS A 27 -16.25 -11.44 -2.32
CA LYS A 27 -17.51 -12.12 -1.96
C LYS A 27 -18.08 -12.94 -3.10
N GLU A 28 -18.02 -12.44 -4.34
CA GLU A 28 -18.42 -13.20 -5.54
C GLU A 28 -17.60 -14.50 -5.67
N LEU A 29 -16.32 -14.45 -5.28
CA LEU A 29 -15.41 -15.59 -5.27
C LEU A 29 -15.52 -16.46 -4.01
N GLY A 30 -16.36 -16.09 -3.03
CA GLY A 30 -16.55 -16.84 -1.79
C GLY A 30 -15.39 -16.77 -0.79
N ILE A 31 -14.50 -15.79 -0.90
CA ILE A 31 -13.39 -15.60 0.04
C ILE A 31 -13.90 -14.90 1.30
N ASN A 32 -13.80 -15.58 2.44
CA ASN A 32 -14.32 -15.08 3.71
C ASN A 32 -13.25 -14.44 4.62
N ALA A 33 -11.96 -14.76 4.40
CA ALA A 33 -10.87 -14.28 5.24
C ALA A 33 -9.64 -13.86 4.42
N LEU A 34 -8.97 -12.79 4.85
CA LEU A 34 -7.76 -12.25 4.23
C LEU A 34 -6.63 -12.12 5.25
N HIS A 35 -5.43 -12.55 4.87
CA HIS A 35 -4.19 -12.16 5.53
C HIS A 35 -3.71 -10.85 4.91
N ILE A 36 -3.40 -9.85 5.74
CA ILE A 36 -3.07 -8.51 5.27
C ILE A 36 -1.57 -8.27 5.45
N LYS A 37 -0.91 -7.95 4.35
CA LYS A 37 0.48 -7.46 4.35
C LYS A 37 0.48 -5.98 4.01
N ILE A 38 0.86 -5.14 4.97
CA ILE A 38 0.98 -3.70 4.80
C ILE A 38 2.40 -3.41 4.32
N ARG A 39 2.55 -2.59 3.28
CA ARG A 39 3.84 -2.21 2.73
C ARG A 39 3.92 -0.70 2.54
N ALA A 40 4.87 -0.06 3.21
CA ALA A 40 5.33 1.27 2.86
C ALA A 40 6.46 1.19 1.82
N THR A 41 6.77 2.30 1.16
CA THR A 41 7.81 2.35 0.11
C THR A 41 9.14 1.80 0.63
N GLY A 42 9.53 2.18 1.85
CA GLY A 42 10.74 1.71 2.53
C GLY A 42 12.05 1.99 1.77
N GLY A 43 13.18 1.62 2.37
CA GLY A 43 14.51 1.77 1.75
C GLY A 43 14.96 3.20 1.38
N THR A 44 16.00 3.28 0.55
CA THR A 44 16.63 4.54 0.09
C THR A 44 16.92 4.56 -1.42
N TYR A 45 16.03 4.08 -2.28
CA TYR A 45 15.97 4.47 -3.71
C TYR A 45 14.59 4.20 -4.29
N SER A 46 14.20 5.06 -5.23
CA SER A 46 12.95 5.03 -5.97
C SER A 46 13.06 4.28 -7.31
N ASN A 47 13.94 3.29 -7.45
CA ASN A 47 14.01 2.41 -8.64
C ASN A 47 14.89 1.19 -8.37
N ILE A 48 14.30 0.04 -8.02
CA ILE A 48 14.82 -1.29 -8.37
C ILE A 48 13.61 -2.13 -8.80
N SER A 49 13.68 -2.58 -10.05
CA SER A 49 12.90 -3.62 -10.73
C SER A 49 11.86 -4.38 -9.90
N THR A 50 10.66 -4.43 -10.45
CA THR A 50 9.76 -5.59 -10.40
C THR A 50 10.50 -6.89 -10.05
N GLN A 51 10.42 -7.33 -8.79
CA GLN A 51 10.54 -8.73 -8.48
C GLN A 51 9.13 -9.23 -8.18
N SER A 52 8.55 -9.80 -9.22
CA SER A 52 7.45 -10.75 -9.19
C SER A 52 7.66 -11.75 -8.05
N TRP A 53 6.69 -11.82 -7.15
CA TRP A 53 6.39 -13.06 -6.43
C TRP A 53 4.94 -13.41 -6.73
N GLN A 54 4.81 -14.57 -7.36
CA GLN A 54 3.58 -15.17 -7.84
C GLN A 54 2.68 -15.57 -6.66
N ALA A 55 1.37 -15.55 -6.97
CA ALA A 55 0.24 -16.19 -6.29
C ALA A 55 -0.56 -15.35 -5.27
N ASP A 56 -1.75 -14.99 -5.78
CA ASP A 56 -3.05 -14.74 -5.15
C ASP A 56 -3.37 -13.36 -4.51
N VAL A 57 -4.15 -12.62 -5.31
CA VAL A 57 -4.83 -11.33 -5.08
C VAL A 57 -3.89 -10.11 -5.08
N GLN A 58 -3.42 -9.76 -6.28
CA GLN A 58 -2.74 -8.49 -6.53
C GLN A 58 -3.74 -7.32 -6.59
N ILE A 59 -3.73 -6.46 -5.58
CA ILE A 59 -4.13 -5.05 -5.77
C ILE A 59 -2.84 -4.27 -6.01
N LEU A 60 -2.53 -4.07 -7.29
CA LEU A 60 -1.48 -3.18 -7.73
C LEU A 60 -1.85 -1.74 -7.31
N THR A 61 -1.10 -1.17 -6.38
CA THR A 61 -1.08 0.28 -6.16
C THR A 61 0.32 0.79 -6.49
N LEU A 62 0.41 1.44 -7.65
CA LEU A 62 1.57 2.24 -8.06
C LEU A 62 1.66 3.43 -7.10
N PHE A 63 2.71 3.52 -6.30
CA PHE A 63 3.04 4.76 -5.59
C PHE A 63 4.55 5.01 -5.62
N THR A 64 4.93 6.00 -6.41
CA THR A 64 6.26 6.61 -6.39
C THR A 64 6.27 7.69 -5.32
N GLY A 65 7.25 7.67 -4.40
CA GLY A 65 7.37 8.68 -3.36
C GLY A 65 8.51 8.40 -2.39
N ASN A 66 9.34 9.41 -2.11
CA ASN A 66 10.60 9.31 -1.38
C ASN A 66 10.46 8.61 -0.01
N GLY A 67 11.32 7.62 0.23
CA GLY A 67 11.15 6.52 1.20
C GLY A 67 10.87 6.91 2.65
N THR A 68 9.60 6.84 3.03
CA THR A 68 9.15 6.69 4.41
C THR A 68 8.95 5.21 4.72
N LYS A 69 9.38 4.78 5.90
CA LYS A 69 9.06 3.44 6.43
C LYS A 69 7.63 3.37 6.99
N THR A 70 6.96 4.51 7.10
CA THR A 70 5.60 4.61 7.58
C THR A 70 4.61 4.42 6.43
N PRO A 71 3.63 3.52 6.54
CA PRO A 71 2.58 3.39 5.55
C PRO A 71 1.77 4.68 5.44
N GLY A 72 1.29 4.98 4.24
CA GLY A 72 0.55 6.21 3.96
C GLY A 72 -0.82 6.27 4.64
N PRO A 73 -1.48 7.43 4.63
CA PRO A 73 -2.75 7.66 5.33
C PRO A 73 -3.90 6.75 4.84
N GLY A 74 -3.82 6.23 3.61
CA GLY A 74 -4.79 5.28 3.05
C GLY A 74 -4.71 3.84 3.60
N ALA A 75 -3.62 3.46 4.27
CA ALA A 75 -3.45 2.08 4.74
C ALA A 75 -4.48 1.71 5.82
N GLN A 76 -4.66 2.60 6.81
CA GLN A 76 -5.59 2.36 7.91
C GLN A 76 -7.06 2.48 7.47
N SER A 77 -7.37 3.35 6.51
CA SER A 77 -8.73 3.50 5.98
C SER A 77 -9.14 2.26 5.18
N ALA A 78 -8.25 1.71 4.35
CA ALA A 78 -8.50 0.48 3.60
C ALA A 78 -8.74 -0.72 4.52
N LEU A 79 -7.94 -0.89 5.57
CA LEU A 79 -8.09 -1.99 6.53
C LEU A 79 -9.45 -1.92 7.25
N ARG A 80 -9.85 -0.72 7.68
CA ARG A 80 -11.16 -0.49 8.28
C ARG A 80 -12.30 -0.76 7.31
N ALA A 81 -12.15 -0.42 6.03
CA ALA A 81 -13.16 -0.66 5.01
C ALA A 81 -13.36 -2.17 4.76
N LEU A 82 -12.28 -2.96 4.74
CA LEU A 82 -12.35 -4.43 4.59
C LEU A 82 -12.99 -5.10 5.81
N ALA A 83 -12.68 -4.64 7.02
CA ALA A 83 -13.35 -5.12 8.23
C ALA A 83 -14.85 -4.81 8.20
N ARG A 84 -15.23 -3.60 7.78
CA ARG A 84 -16.64 -3.17 7.66
C ARG A 84 -17.40 -3.90 6.57
N SER A 85 -16.74 -4.29 5.49
CA SER A 85 -17.39 -5.05 4.41
C SER A 85 -17.66 -6.51 4.79
N GLY A 86 -17.24 -6.96 5.98
CA GLY A 86 -17.50 -8.30 6.51
C GLY A 86 -16.42 -9.32 6.18
N MET A 87 -15.25 -8.89 5.70
CA MET A 87 -14.10 -9.77 5.49
C MET A 87 -13.42 -10.06 6.84
N ARG A 88 -13.15 -11.33 7.14
CA ARG A 88 -12.43 -11.73 8.35
C ARG A 88 -10.93 -11.43 8.17
N ILE A 89 -10.37 -10.62 9.05
CA ILE A 89 -8.94 -10.31 9.00
C ILE A 89 -8.20 -11.38 9.82
N GLY A 90 -7.26 -12.06 9.18
CA GLY A 90 -6.35 -13.00 9.84
C GLY A 90 -5.15 -12.26 10.43
N ARG A 91 -3.95 -12.72 10.06
CA ARG A 91 -2.69 -12.06 10.42
C ARG A 91 -2.48 -10.76 9.65
N ILE A 92 -1.97 -9.75 10.36
CA ILE A 92 -1.52 -8.47 9.80
C ILE A 92 0.00 -8.41 9.97
N GLU A 93 0.73 -8.24 8.88
CA GLU A 93 2.19 -8.15 8.86
C GLU A 93 2.64 -6.86 8.17
N ASP A 94 3.60 -6.15 8.76
CA ASP A 94 4.31 -5.05 8.10
C ASP A 94 5.52 -5.62 7.34
N VAL A 95 5.46 -5.55 6.01
CA VAL A 95 6.51 -6.02 5.11
C VAL A 95 7.30 -4.85 4.50
N THR A 96 7.29 -3.70 5.16
CA THR A 96 8.09 -2.55 4.76
C THR A 96 9.58 -2.92 4.75
N PRO A 97 10.28 -2.73 3.61
CA PRO A 97 11.66 -3.16 3.50
C PRO A 97 12.56 -2.36 4.45
N THR A 98 13.20 -3.07 5.38
CA THR A 98 14.20 -2.54 6.31
C THR A 98 15.58 -2.97 5.82
N PRO A 99 16.39 -2.05 5.26
CA PRO A 99 17.69 -2.43 4.75
C PRO A 99 18.72 -2.55 5.89
N SER A 100 19.60 -3.55 5.81
CA SER A 100 20.72 -3.72 6.76
C SER A 100 21.70 -2.55 6.72
N ASP A 101 22.01 -2.08 5.50
CA ASP A 101 22.77 -0.84 5.23
C ASP A 101 22.00 0.04 4.25
N SER A 102 22.06 1.36 4.42
CA SER A 102 21.32 2.30 3.58
C SER A 102 22.20 2.99 2.54
N THR A 103 21.62 3.23 1.37
CA THR A 103 22.22 4.05 0.32
C THR A 103 21.91 5.55 0.52
N ARG A 104 22.59 6.42 -0.22
CA ARG A 104 22.44 7.88 -0.08
C ARG A 104 21.02 8.36 -0.43
N ARG A 105 20.35 9.01 0.53
CA ARG A 105 19.00 9.60 0.35
C ARG A 105 18.97 10.74 -0.67
N LYS A 106 17.82 10.91 -1.35
CA LYS A 106 17.52 12.05 -2.22
C LYS A 106 17.43 13.35 -1.39
N GLY A 107 17.92 14.47 -1.92
CA GLY A 107 17.92 15.78 -1.24
C GLY A 107 19.30 16.33 -0.88
N GLY A 108 20.39 15.67 -1.27
CA GLY A 108 21.75 16.13 -0.98
C GLY A 108 22.09 16.11 0.52
N ARG A 109 23.20 16.75 0.93
CA ARG A 109 23.64 16.76 2.34
C ARG A 109 22.72 17.58 3.25
N ARG A 110 22.07 18.62 2.70
CA ARG A 110 21.25 19.59 3.43
C ARG A 110 19.74 19.28 3.38
N GLY A 111 19.34 18.22 2.67
CA GLY A 111 17.95 17.82 2.52
C GLY A 111 17.15 18.70 1.54
N ARG A 112 15.84 18.41 1.43
CA ARG A 112 14.90 19.19 0.62
C ARG A 112 14.71 20.58 1.27
N ARG A 113 15.04 21.63 0.53
CA ARG A 113 14.76 23.02 0.89
C ARG A 113 13.49 23.47 0.15
N LEU A 114 12.64 24.21 0.85
CA LEU A 114 11.42 24.82 0.32
C LEU A 114 11.75 26.12 -0.41
#